data_AF-A0A2D7QRC2-F1
#
_entry.id   AF-A0A2D7QRC2-F1
#
_cell.length_a   1.000
_cell.length_b   1.000
_cell.length_c   1.000
_cell.angle_alpha   90.00
_cell.angle_beta   90.00
_cell.angle_gamma   90.00
#
_symmetry.space_group_name_H-M   'P 1'
#
loop_
_entity.id
_entity.type
_entity.pdbx_description
1 polymer ?
#
loop_
_entity_poly.entity_id
_entity_poly.type
_entity_poly.pdbx_seq_one_letter_code
_entity_poly.pdbx_strand_id
1 'polypeptide(L)'
;MWTTHLRNLAPPYFTCVHLVGGRSRPSVLHVCTSCRRPVSPREPEENRAGFKLYQELRTIFLDSPLKHIVEVKPTVCLSACSHHCVIAFSSPGAWSYLFGDQRSGETTSDIVEGMSVYTSNDDGVMRREQRPRSLRTSILGLVPPQGSTV
;
A
#
# COMPACT_ATOMS: atom_id res chain seq x y z
N MET A 1 60.32 12.96 11.40
CA MET A 1 60.87 11.59 11.44
C MET A 1 59.66 10.67 11.65
N TRP A 2 59.28 9.95 10.58
CA TRP A 2 58.24 8.90 10.41
C TRP A 2 56.75 9.32 10.43
N THR A 3 55.94 9.31 9.33
CA THR A 3 55.34 8.19 8.51
C THR A 3 54.70 7.09 9.38
N THR A 4 53.49 6.55 9.23
CA THR A 4 52.34 6.50 8.27
C THR A 4 51.18 5.87 9.11
N HIS A 5 49.88 6.15 8.97
CA HIS A 5 49.00 5.37 8.10
C HIS A 5 47.54 5.86 8.14
N LEU A 6 47.08 6.18 6.93
CA LEU A 6 45.71 6.14 6.43
C LEU A 6 44.91 4.92 6.93
N ARG A 7 43.65 5.15 7.31
CA ARG A 7 42.49 4.38 6.86
C ARG A 7 41.29 5.31 6.74
N ASN A 8 41.20 5.95 5.57
CA ASN A 8 39.94 6.42 5.01
C ASN A 8 39.02 5.20 4.82
N LEU A 9 37.97 5.10 5.62
CA LEU A 9 36.84 4.22 5.36
C LEU A 9 35.66 5.11 4.95
N ALA A 10 35.43 5.19 3.65
CA ALA A 10 34.25 5.83 3.08
C ALA A 10 32.99 4.98 3.34
N PRO A 11 31.84 5.57 3.69
CA PRO A 11 30.54 5.11 3.19
C PRO A 11 30.31 5.75 1.81
N PRO A 12 29.65 5.11 0.82
CA PRO A 12 28.17 5.06 0.81
C PRO A 12 27.57 3.98 -0.14
N TYR A 13 27.04 2.87 0.37
CA TYR A 13 26.24 1.94 -0.46
C TYR A 13 24.76 2.35 -0.46
N PHE A 14 24.48 3.60 -0.82
CA PHE A 14 23.16 4.01 -1.32
C PHE A 14 23.33 4.25 -2.82
N THR A 15 23.50 3.15 -3.55
CA THR A 15 23.67 3.17 -5.00
C THR A 15 22.30 3.39 -5.66
N CYS A 16 22.16 4.59 -6.21
CA CYS A 16 21.39 4.92 -7.40
C CYS A 16 19.95 4.34 -7.46
N VAL A 17 19.04 4.94 -6.68
CA VAL A 17 17.64 4.96 -7.11
C VAL A 17 17.63 5.75 -8.40
N HIS A 18 17.45 5.06 -9.52
CA HIS A 18 17.20 5.70 -10.79
C HIS A 18 16.12 6.77 -10.59
N LEU A 19 16.51 8.04 -10.73
CA LEU A 19 15.62 9.11 -11.14
C LEU A 19 15.19 8.82 -12.58
N VAL A 20 14.37 7.79 -12.80
CA VAL A 20 13.48 7.80 -13.95
C VAL A 20 12.46 8.87 -13.61
N GLY A 21 12.43 9.93 -14.41
CA GLY A 21 11.46 11.03 -14.30
C GLY A 21 10.03 10.57 -14.60
N GLY A 22 9.52 9.61 -13.83
CA GLY A 22 8.11 9.30 -13.73
C GLY A 22 7.48 10.34 -12.81
N ARG A 23 6.42 11.01 -13.29
CA ARG A 23 5.64 11.88 -12.42
C ARG A 23 5.06 11.00 -11.32
N SER A 24 5.37 11.27 -10.06
CA SER A 24 4.71 10.59 -8.95
C SER A 24 3.22 10.91 -9.03
N ARG A 25 2.44 9.89 -9.38
CA ARG A 25 0.98 10.02 -9.51
C ARG A 25 0.33 9.98 -8.13
N PRO A 26 -0.56 10.93 -7.80
CA PRO A 26 -1.31 10.86 -6.56
C PRO A 26 -2.10 9.55 -6.56
N SER A 27 -1.95 8.80 -5.47
CA SER A 27 -2.52 7.47 -5.31
C SER A 27 -3.31 7.42 -4.02
N VAL A 28 -4.36 6.60 -4.00
CA VAL A 28 -5.24 6.48 -2.86
C VAL A 28 -5.26 5.03 -2.38
N LEU A 29 -5.02 4.85 -1.09
CA LEU A 29 -5.27 3.62 -0.36
C LEU A 29 -6.65 3.73 0.29
N HIS A 30 -7.64 3.08 -0.29
CA HIS A 30 -8.98 2.98 0.29
C HIS A 30 -9.03 1.83 1.30
N VAL A 31 -9.58 2.09 2.47
CA VAL A 31 -9.76 1.05 3.50
C VAL A 31 -11.23 0.94 3.87
N CYS A 32 -11.81 -0.26 3.74
CA CYS A 32 -13.18 -0.53 4.14
C CYS A 32 -13.33 -0.46 5.67
N THR A 33 -13.97 0.58 6.20
CA THR A 33 -14.09 0.79 7.66
C THR A 33 -15.27 0.06 8.29
N SER A 34 -16.30 -0.29 7.50
CA SER A 34 -17.44 -1.08 8.01
C SER A 34 -17.14 -2.58 8.14
N CYS A 35 -15.98 -3.04 7.67
CA CYS A 35 -15.63 -4.46 7.65
C CYS A 35 -15.60 -5.07 9.06
N ARG A 36 -16.20 -6.24 9.18
CA ARG A 36 -16.33 -7.00 10.43
C ARG A 36 -15.68 -8.36 10.26
N ARG A 37 -15.28 -8.98 11.37
CA ARG A 37 -14.91 -10.40 11.32
C ARG A 37 -16.15 -11.20 10.89
N PRO A 38 -16.02 -12.20 10.00
CA PRO A 38 -17.10 -13.12 9.75
C PRO A 38 -17.62 -13.66 11.09
N VAL A 39 -18.94 -13.60 11.30
CA VAL A 39 -19.62 -14.04 12.54
C VAL A 39 -19.44 -13.13 13.77
N SER A 40 -18.80 -11.95 13.67
CA SER A 40 -18.72 -11.03 14.82
C SER A 40 -20.06 -10.30 15.09
N PRO A 41 -20.39 -10.00 16.36
CA PRO A 41 -21.56 -9.21 16.71
C PRO A 41 -21.51 -7.80 16.08
N ARG A 42 -22.64 -7.09 16.13
CA ARG A 42 -22.67 -5.67 15.76
C ARG A 42 -21.85 -4.88 16.78
N GLU A 43 -20.69 -4.38 16.36
CA GLU A 43 -19.83 -3.53 17.17
C GLU A 43 -19.93 -2.05 16.74
N PRO A 44 -19.66 -1.11 17.68
CA PRO A 44 -19.34 0.28 17.36
C PRO A 44 -18.26 0.36 16.28
N GLU A 45 -18.26 1.43 15.48
CA GLU A 45 -17.38 1.54 14.31
C GLU A 45 -15.91 1.43 14.68
N GLU A 46 -15.50 2.11 15.74
CA GLU A 46 -14.14 2.14 16.28
C GLU A 46 -13.59 0.76 16.67
N ASN A 47 -14.46 -0.20 16.95
CA ASN A 47 -14.08 -1.55 17.31
C ASN A 47 -13.94 -2.49 16.12
N ARG A 48 -14.48 -2.10 14.96
CA ARG A 48 -14.49 -2.93 13.75
C ARG A 48 -13.08 -3.13 13.22
N ALA A 49 -12.81 -4.34 12.76
CA ALA A 49 -11.49 -4.71 12.22
C ALA A 49 -11.05 -3.79 11.08
N GLY A 50 -11.99 -3.37 10.22
CA GLY A 50 -11.70 -2.44 9.13
C GLY A 50 -11.28 -1.05 9.60
N PHE A 51 -11.96 -0.51 10.61
CA PHE A 51 -11.62 0.78 11.20
C PHE A 51 -10.26 0.76 11.90
N LYS A 52 -9.96 -0.31 12.65
CA LYS A 52 -8.64 -0.51 13.28
C LYS A 52 -7.52 -0.53 12.24
N LEU A 53 -7.71 -1.28 11.16
CA LEU A 53 -6.76 -1.30 10.03
C LEU A 53 -6.58 0.08 9.40
N TYR A 54 -7.68 0.82 9.20
CA TYR A 54 -7.62 2.19 8.66
C TYR A 54 -6.79 3.12 9.55
N GLN A 55 -7.04 3.11 10.87
CA GLN A 55 -6.30 3.95 11.81
C GLN A 55 -4.81 3.64 11.82
N GLU A 56 -4.44 2.36 11.86
CA GLU A 56 -3.05 1.93 11.84
C GLU A 56 -2.35 2.37 10.54
N LEU A 57 -2.95 2.09 9.38
CA LEU A 57 -2.39 2.48 8.09
C LEU A 57 -2.27 4.00 7.96
N ARG A 58 -3.29 4.76 8.41
CA ARG A 58 -3.23 6.23 8.39
C ARG A 58 -2.03 6.74 9.19
N THR A 59 -1.80 6.21 10.39
CA THR A 59 -0.63 6.57 11.21
C THR A 59 0.67 6.21 10.52
N ILE A 60 0.81 4.97 10.04
CA ILE A 60 2.03 4.51 9.36
C ILE A 60 2.35 5.38 8.14
N PHE A 61 1.34 5.72 7.32
CA PHE A 61 1.55 6.51 6.12
C PHE A 61 1.96 7.97 6.42
N LEU A 62 1.48 8.58 7.51
CA LEU A 62 1.89 9.94 7.92
C LEU A 62 3.40 10.04 8.20
N ASP A 63 3.99 8.96 8.73
CA ASP A 63 5.42 8.88 9.04
C ASP A 63 6.25 8.28 7.90
N SER A 64 5.60 7.83 6.81
CA SER A 64 6.28 7.19 5.68
C SER A 64 6.81 8.20 4.65
N PRO A 65 7.81 7.82 3.84
CA PRO A 65 8.21 8.59 2.65
C PRO A 65 7.08 8.78 1.63
N LEU A 66 6.05 7.93 1.66
CA LEU A 66 4.91 7.95 0.73
C LEU A 66 3.86 9.01 1.08
N LYS A 67 3.96 9.70 2.23
CA LYS A 67 2.92 10.63 2.73
C LYS A 67 2.51 11.75 1.77
N HIS A 68 3.38 12.13 0.85
CA HIS A 68 3.12 13.18 -0.14
C HIS A 68 2.54 12.65 -1.46
N ILE A 69 2.51 11.33 -1.65
CA ILE A 69 2.10 10.66 -2.89
C ILE A 69 0.85 9.78 -2.65
N VAL A 70 0.72 9.22 -1.44
CA VAL A 70 -0.35 8.31 -1.06
C VAL A 70 -1.25 8.95 -0.02
N GLU A 71 -2.54 9.02 -0.34
CA GLU A 71 -3.59 9.39 0.59
C GLU A 71 -4.30 8.13 1.12
N VAL A 72 -4.40 7.97 2.45
CA VAL A 72 -5.17 6.88 3.06
C VAL A 72 -6.60 7.36 3.32
N LYS A 73 -7.57 6.83 2.57
CA LYS A 73 -8.99 7.20 2.69
C LYS A 73 -9.82 6.11 3.36
N PRO A 74 -10.67 6.48 4.33
CA PRO A 74 -11.71 5.57 4.78
C PRO A 74 -12.74 5.44 3.65
N THR A 75 -13.26 4.24 3.46
CA THR A 75 -14.37 3.95 2.56
C THR A 75 -15.39 3.13 3.32
N VAL A 76 -16.67 3.51 3.26
CA VAL A 76 -17.70 2.86 4.07
C VAL A 76 -17.77 1.37 3.76
N CYS A 77 -17.84 0.98 2.49
CA CYS A 77 -17.92 -0.43 2.09
C CYS A 77 -17.29 -0.64 0.72
N LEU A 78 -16.66 -1.80 0.52
CA LEU A 78 -16.14 -2.27 -0.78
C LEU A 78 -16.86 -3.55 -1.27
N SER A 79 -17.97 -3.92 -0.63
CA SER A 79 -18.88 -5.01 -1.00
C SER A 79 -18.26 -6.40 -1.18
N ALA A 80 -17.06 -6.65 -0.64
CA ALA A 80 -16.38 -7.94 -0.66
C ALA A 80 -16.33 -8.58 0.74
N CYS A 81 -17.49 -8.61 1.43
CA CYS A 81 -17.61 -9.06 2.83
C CYS A 81 -17.30 -10.55 3.06
N SER A 82 -17.15 -11.35 2.01
CA SER A 82 -16.62 -12.72 2.10
C SER A 82 -15.14 -12.76 2.50
N HIS A 83 -14.44 -11.62 2.42
CA HIS A 83 -13.05 -11.45 2.81
C HIS A 83 -12.89 -10.52 4.01
N HIS A 84 -11.89 -10.80 4.85
CA HIS A 84 -11.61 -10.00 6.03
C HIS A 84 -10.87 -8.71 5.66
N CYS A 85 -11.35 -7.53 6.08
CA CYS A 85 -10.78 -6.20 5.81
C CYS A 85 -10.33 -5.98 4.36
N VAL A 86 -11.22 -5.40 3.55
CA VAL A 86 -10.94 -5.13 2.13
C VAL A 86 -10.27 -3.76 1.97
N ILE A 87 -9.25 -3.68 1.12
CA ILE A 87 -8.58 -2.44 0.74
C ILE A 87 -8.55 -2.30 -0.79
N ALA A 88 -8.45 -1.07 -1.30
CA ALA A 88 -8.25 -0.83 -2.72
C ALA A 88 -7.11 0.17 -2.97
N PHE A 89 -6.32 -0.09 -4.01
CA PHE A 89 -5.33 0.86 -4.53
C PHE A 89 -5.91 1.50 -5.77
N SER A 90 -5.90 2.83 -5.84
CA SER A 90 -6.40 3.56 -7.01
C SER A 90 -5.54 4.78 -7.30
N SER A 91 -5.60 5.25 -8.54
CA SER A 91 -4.93 6.48 -8.99
C SER A 91 -5.44 6.82 -10.40
N PRO A 92 -5.42 8.10 -10.81
CA PRO A 92 -5.85 8.49 -12.15
C PRO A 92 -5.06 7.78 -13.25
N GLY A 93 -5.77 7.25 -14.25
CA GLY A 93 -5.15 6.63 -15.44
C GLY A 93 -4.47 5.28 -15.22
N ALA A 94 -4.56 4.71 -14.01
CA ALA A 94 -3.91 3.45 -13.66
C ALA A 94 -4.91 2.35 -13.26
N TRP A 95 -4.47 1.11 -13.37
CA TRP A 95 -5.22 -0.06 -12.92
C TRP A 95 -5.46 0.00 -11.42
N SER A 96 -6.69 -0.26 -10.99
CA SER A 96 -7.03 -0.29 -9.57
C SER A 96 -7.08 -1.72 -9.05
N TYR A 97 -6.49 -1.95 -7.88
CA TYR A 97 -6.49 -3.25 -7.22
C TYR A 97 -7.50 -3.30 -6.09
N LEU A 98 -8.14 -4.45 -5.92
CA LEU A 98 -8.90 -4.79 -4.73
C LEU A 98 -8.24 -5.98 -4.03
N PHE A 99 -7.97 -5.84 -2.73
CA PHE A 99 -7.38 -6.89 -1.90
C PHE A 99 -8.28 -7.23 -0.72
N GLY A 100 -8.39 -8.52 -0.41
CA GLY A 100 -9.09 -9.05 0.75
C GLY A 100 -8.13 -9.56 1.81
N ASP A 101 -8.68 -10.11 2.88
CA ASP A 101 -7.97 -10.87 3.93
C ASP A 101 -6.82 -10.13 4.62
N GLN A 102 -6.96 -8.81 4.76
CA GLN A 102 -6.00 -7.94 5.44
C GLN A 102 -6.23 -7.93 6.95
N ARG A 103 -5.17 -7.66 7.72
CA ARG A 103 -5.21 -7.65 9.19
C ARG A 103 -4.27 -6.59 9.76
N SER A 104 -4.83 -5.79 10.66
CA SER A 104 -4.08 -4.84 11.49
C SER A 104 -2.97 -5.57 12.26
N GLY A 105 -1.76 -5.00 12.30
CA GLY A 105 -0.57 -5.59 12.91
C GLY A 105 0.07 -6.77 12.17
N GLU A 106 -0.57 -7.32 11.13
CA GLU A 106 -0.05 -8.48 10.40
C GLU A 106 0.32 -8.13 8.95
N THR A 107 -0.58 -7.45 8.22
CA THR A 107 -0.38 -7.19 6.77
C THR A 107 -0.03 -5.73 6.46
N THR A 108 0.06 -4.84 7.46
CA THR A 108 0.28 -3.41 7.25
C THR A 108 1.62 -3.08 6.58
N SER A 109 2.70 -3.79 6.95
CA SER A 109 4.00 -3.64 6.28
C SER A 109 3.93 -3.99 4.79
N ASP A 110 3.28 -5.11 4.46
CA ASP A 110 3.08 -5.55 3.07
C ASP A 110 2.19 -4.56 2.29
N ILE A 111 1.21 -3.94 2.93
CA ILE A 111 0.36 -2.92 2.30
C ILE A 111 1.18 -1.68 1.94
N VAL A 112 2.06 -1.22 2.84
CA VAL A 112 2.95 -0.07 2.61
C VAL A 112 3.93 -0.37 1.48
N GLU A 113 4.58 -1.54 1.50
CA GLU A 113 5.46 -1.99 0.42
C GLU A 113 4.68 -2.10 -0.90
N GLY A 114 3.47 -2.65 -0.87
CA GLY A 114 2.58 -2.75 -2.02
C GLY A 114 2.24 -1.39 -2.61
N MET A 115 1.95 -0.39 -1.78
CA MET A 115 1.72 0.98 -2.26
C MET A 115 2.98 1.60 -2.87
N SER A 116 4.16 1.33 -2.31
CA SER A 116 5.44 1.76 -2.89
C SER A 116 5.60 1.20 -4.32
N VAL A 117 5.47 -0.13 -4.47
CA VAL A 117 5.55 -0.81 -5.78
C VAL A 117 4.47 -0.28 -6.72
N TYR A 118 3.24 -0.12 -6.26
CA TYR A 118 2.14 0.43 -7.05
C TYR A 118 2.50 1.82 -7.59
N THR A 119 2.93 2.75 -6.73
CA THR A 119 3.26 4.13 -7.13
C THR A 119 4.47 4.23 -8.05
N SER A 120 5.38 3.25 -8.04
CA SER A 120 6.53 3.19 -8.95
C SER A 120 6.20 2.73 -10.38
N ASN A 121 5.01 2.15 -10.60
CA ASN A 121 4.56 1.72 -11.92
C ASN A 121 3.56 2.73 -12.49
N ASP A 122 3.81 3.25 -13.69
CA ASP A 122 3.02 4.31 -14.33
C ASP A 122 1.58 3.87 -14.64
N ASP A 123 1.40 2.62 -15.10
CA ASP A 123 0.09 2.00 -15.36
C ASP A 123 -0.56 1.40 -14.09
N GLY A 124 0.18 1.41 -12.98
CA GLY A 124 -0.19 0.80 -11.71
C GLY A 124 -0.19 -0.72 -11.68
N VAL A 125 0.29 -1.41 -12.70
CA VAL A 125 0.34 -2.87 -12.71
C VAL A 125 1.53 -3.35 -11.89
N MET A 126 1.25 -4.11 -10.83
CA MET A 126 2.26 -4.78 -10.02
C MET A 126 2.50 -6.20 -10.52
N ARG A 127 3.71 -6.48 -11.04
CA ARG A 127 4.09 -7.84 -11.44
C ARG A 127 4.01 -8.79 -10.24
N ARG A 128 3.74 -10.07 -10.49
CA ARG A 128 3.51 -11.05 -9.41
C ARG A 128 4.69 -11.16 -8.45
N GLU A 129 5.91 -11.06 -8.98
CA GLU A 129 7.16 -11.19 -8.24
C GLU A 129 7.42 -9.98 -7.35
N GLN A 130 6.99 -8.79 -7.79
CA GLN A 130 7.15 -7.53 -7.06
C GLN A 130 6.12 -7.36 -5.94
N ARG A 131 5.01 -8.10 -5.98
CA ARG A 131 3.98 -8.02 -4.93
C ARG A 131 4.49 -8.61 -3.62
N PRO A 132 4.26 -7.93 -2.48
CA PRO A 132 4.49 -8.49 -1.15
C PRO A 132 3.68 -9.76 -0.89
N ARG A 133 4.12 -10.59 0.06
CA ARG A 133 3.63 -11.96 0.24
C ARG A 133 2.11 -12.01 0.44
N SER A 134 1.56 -11.21 1.35
CA SER A 134 0.12 -11.19 1.63
C SER A 134 -0.70 -10.69 0.44
N LEU A 135 -0.16 -9.79 -0.40
CA LEU A 135 -0.82 -9.23 -1.58
C LEU A 135 -0.75 -10.13 -2.83
N ARG A 136 0.14 -11.14 -2.86
CA ARG A 136 0.22 -12.09 -3.99
C ARG A 136 -1.00 -13.00 -4.11
N THR A 137 -1.61 -13.34 -2.98
CA THR A 137 -2.70 -14.33 -2.87
C THR A 137 -4.05 -13.71 -2.53
N SER A 138 -4.12 -12.44 -2.18
CA SER A 138 -5.33 -11.77 -1.70
C SER A 138 -6.01 -10.85 -2.72
N ILE A 139 -5.59 -10.88 -3.99
CA ILE A 139 -6.27 -10.09 -5.04
C ILE A 139 -7.67 -10.62 -5.26
N LEU A 140 -8.65 -9.71 -5.12
CA LEU A 140 -10.06 -9.97 -5.41
C LEU A 140 -10.45 -9.48 -6.80
N GLY A 141 -9.78 -8.45 -7.30
CA GLY A 141 -10.08 -7.86 -8.58
C GLY A 141 -9.03 -6.87 -9.04
N LEU A 142 -9.00 -6.70 -10.36
CA LEU A 142 -8.19 -5.72 -11.06
C LEU A 142 -9.13 -4.95 -11.98
N VAL A 143 -9.28 -3.64 -11.74
CA VAL A 143 -10.24 -2.78 -12.43
C VAL A 143 -9.50 -1.91 -13.44
N PRO A 144 -9.93 -1.88 -14.72
CA PRO A 144 -9.30 -1.04 -15.74
C PRO A 144 -9.25 0.44 -15.37
N PRO A 145 -8.24 1.18 -15.86
CA PRO A 145 -8.20 2.63 -15.74
C PRO A 145 -9.47 3.29 -16.26
N GLN A 146 -9.98 4.30 -15.55
CA GLN A 146 -11.08 5.09 -16.09
C GLN A 146 -10.59 5.94 -17.26
N GLY A 147 -11.32 5.92 -18.38
CA GLY A 147 -10.95 6.63 -19.60
C GLY A 147 -10.03 5.85 -20.55
N SER A 148 -9.64 4.61 -20.23
CA SER A 148 -9.04 3.73 -21.23
C SER A 148 -10.13 3.26 -22.20
N THR A 149 -10.05 3.67 -23.46
CA THR A 149 -10.81 3.04 -24.54
C THR A 149 -10.16 1.69 -24.81
N VAL A 150 -10.81 0.62 -24.34
CA VAL A 150 -10.54 -0.76 -24.77
C VAL A 150 -11.06 -0.99 -26.18
#